data_AF-A0AAJ2LS45-F1
#
_entry.id   AF-A0AAJ2LS45-F1
#
_cell.length_a   1.000
_cell.length_b   1.000
_cell.length_c   1.000
_cell.angle_alpha   90.00
_cell.angle_beta   90.00
_cell.angle_gamma   90.00
#
_symmetry.space_group_name_H-M   'P 1'
#
loop_
_entity.id
_entity.type
_entity.pdbx_description
1 polymer ?
#
loop_
_entity_poly.entity_id
_entity_poly.type
_entity_poly.pdbx_seq_one_letter_code
_entity_poly.pdbx_strand_id
1 'polypeptide(L)'
;ELAKIDAALFRFEGELEGKFKLDRLPSPLHLQLKQGAQVMFTQNDPKRRWYNGTVGHITVLSEQEIVVTLQQTGEKLTIEKAVWSEYHYQWNAATQQIERFEVGSYTQYPLVLAWAMTIHKSQGRTIDKVHLALGKGA
;
A
#
# COMPACT_ATOMS: atom_id res chain seq x y z
N GLU A 1 9.74 -0.26 14.28
CA GLU A 1 10.68 -1.36 13.97
C GLU A 1 9.99 -2.69 14.20
N LEU A 2 9.80 -3.52 13.16
CA LEU A 2 9.23 -4.86 13.31
C LEU A 2 10.05 -5.73 14.29
N ALA A 3 11.35 -5.45 14.45
CA ALA A 3 12.22 -6.13 15.40
C ALA A 3 11.79 -5.96 16.88
N LYS A 4 11.06 -4.90 17.22
CA LYS A 4 10.59 -4.61 18.59
C LYS A 4 9.25 -5.23 18.93
N ILE A 5 8.58 -5.85 17.95
CA ILE A 5 7.29 -6.49 18.14
C ILE A 5 7.54 -8.00 18.30
N ASP A 6 7.20 -8.52 19.48
CA ASP A 6 7.23 -9.95 19.78
C ASP A 6 6.00 -10.65 19.20
N ALA A 7 5.99 -10.76 17.87
CA ALA A 7 4.95 -11.42 17.09
C ALA A 7 5.56 -12.06 15.85
N ALA A 8 4.89 -13.10 15.34
CA ALA A 8 5.30 -13.80 14.12
C ALA A 8 5.31 -12.82 12.92
N LEU A 9 6.39 -12.91 12.12
CA LEU A 9 6.53 -12.15 10.89
C LEU A 9 5.80 -12.88 9.76
N PHE A 10 4.84 -12.20 9.13
CA PHE A 10 4.18 -12.68 7.93
C PHE A 10 4.71 -11.93 6.72
N ARG A 11 4.88 -12.66 5.61
CA ARG A 11 5.32 -12.11 4.32
C ARG A 11 4.23 -12.40 3.29
N PHE A 12 3.77 -11.36 2.61
CA PHE A 12 2.84 -11.44 1.50
C PHE A 12 3.57 -11.03 0.22
N GLU A 13 3.48 -11.87 -0.79
CA GLU A 13 4.09 -11.63 -2.10
C GLU A 13 3.06 -10.98 -3.04
N GLY A 14 3.48 -9.90 -3.69
CA GLY A 14 2.66 -9.21 -4.67
C GLY A 14 2.75 -9.89 -6.03
N GLU A 15 1.66 -9.83 -6.78
CA GLU A 15 1.55 -10.47 -8.09
C GLU A 15 1.64 -9.40 -9.18
N LEU A 16 2.47 -9.65 -10.19
CA LEU A 16 2.68 -8.75 -11.33
C LEU A 16 2.28 -9.47 -12.61
N GLU A 17 1.45 -8.81 -13.41
CA GLU A 17 1.06 -9.31 -14.73
C GLU A 17 1.39 -8.26 -15.81
N GLY A 18 1.85 -8.73 -16.98
CA GLY A 18 2.17 -7.86 -18.11
C GLY A 18 3.33 -6.88 -17.83
N LYS A 19 3.19 -5.65 -18.32
CA LYS A 19 4.18 -4.56 -18.22
C LYS A 19 3.80 -3.60 -17.10
N PHE A 20 4.10 -3.96 -15.86
CA PHE A 20 4.00 -3.06 -14.70
C PHE A 20 5.39 -2.64 -14.21
N LYS A 21 5.58 -1.37 -13.89
CA LYS A 21 6.89 -0.83 -13.47
C LYS A 21 7.21 -1.15 -12.01
N LEU A 22 8.28 -1.92 -11.77
CA LEU A 22 8.71 -2.36 -10.44
C LEU A 22 9.28 -1.25 -9.55
N ASP A 23 9.78 -0.15 -10.14
CA ASP A 23 10.41 0.95 -9.40
C ASP A 23 9.39 1.85 -8.67
N ARG A 24 8.09 1.68 -8.95
CA ARG A 24 7.01 2.54 -8.43
C ARG A 24 5.85 1.76 -7.81
N LEU A 25 6.13 0.60 -7.22
CA LEU A 25 5.08 -0.19 -6.57
C LEU A 25 4.41 0.62 -5.45
N PRO A 26 3.07 0.72 -5.45
CA PRO A 26 2.33 1.48 -4.43
C PRO A 26 2.37 0.81 -3.05
N SER A 27 2.51 -0.52 -3.02
CA SER A 27 2.77 -1.34 -1.84
C SER A 27 3.98 -2.24 -2.10
N PRO A 28 4.80 -2.59 -1.09
CA PRO A 28 5.99 -3.41 -1.28
C PRO A 28 5.68 -4.76 -1.95
N LEU A 29 6.52 -5.20 -2.89
CA LEU A 29 6.41 -6.53 -3.51
C LEU A 29 6.46 -7.64 -2.47
N HIS A 30 7.32 -7.47 -1.47
CA HIS A 30 7.41 -8.34 -0.31
C HIS A 30 6.91 -7.58 0.90
N LEU A 31 5.60 -7.62 1.12
CA LEU A 31 4.98 -6.93 2.24
C LEU A 31 5.21 -7.76 3.51
N GLN A 32 6.00 -7.20 4.42
CA GLN A 32 6.35 -7.81 5.70
C GLN A 32 5.57 -7.16 6.84
N LEU A 33 4.81 -7.94 7.59
CA LEU A 33 3.92 -7.46 8.63
C LEU A 33 4.07 -8.29 9.93
N LYS A 34 3.76 -7.65 11.05
CA LYS A 34 3.58 -8.30 12.35
C LYS A 34 2.27 -7.82 12.97
N GLN A 35 1.64 -8.65 13.78
CA GLN A 35 0.51 -8.22 14.59
C GLN A 35 0.94 -7.05 15.49
N GLY A 36 0.10 -6.02 15.62
CA GLY A 36 0.43 -4.78 16.31
C GLY A 36 1.25 -3.78 15.49
N ALA A 37 1.66 -4.12 14.26
CA ALA A 37 2.37 -3.16 13.42
C ALA A 37 1.44 -2.01 12.99
N GLN A 38 1.97 -0.78 12.98
CA GLN A 38 1.29 0.37 12.42
C GLN A 38 1.47 0.38 10.90
N VAL A 39 0.36 0.53 10.18
CA VAL A 39 0.31 0.50 8.72
C VAL A 39 -0.44 1.70 8.18
N MET A 40 -0.13 2.06 6.95
CA MET A 40 -0.81 3.10 6.20
C MET A 40 -1.37 2.50 4.91
N PHE A 41 -2.57 2.89 4.54
CA PHE A 41 -3.21 2.46 3.31
C PHE A 41 -2.62 3.16 2.09
N THR A 42 -2.41 2.44 0.98
CA THR A 42 -1.74 2.97 -0.23
C THR A 42 -2.69 3.24 -1.39
N GLN A 43 -3.99 2.96 -1.22
CA GLN A 43 -5.04 3.18 -2.20
C GLN A 43 -6.36 3.50 -1.50
N ASN A 44 -7.26 4.20 -2.19
CA ASN A 44 -8.64 4.39 -1.73
C ASN A 44 -9.41 3.08 -1.87
N ASP A 45 -10.22 2.74 -0.87
CA ASP A 45 -11.13 1.60 -0.95
C ASP A 45 -12.33 1.95 -1.85
N PRO A 46 -12.72 1.09 -2.81
CA PRO A 46 -13.91 1.30 -3.62
C PRO A 46 -15.19 1.44 -2.78
N LYS A 47 -15.25 0.76 -1.62
CA LYS A 47 -16.39 0.83 -0.67
C LYS A 47 -16.27 2.03 0.28
N ARG A 48 -15.27 2.91 0.11
CA ARG A 48 -14.98 4.11 0.91
C ARG A 48 -14.75 3.85 2.40
N ARG A 49 -14.29 2.66 2.77
CA ARG A 49 -13.92 2.31 4.15
C ARG A 49 -12.63 3.00 4.62
N TRP A 50 -11.73 3.32 3.69
CA TRP A 50 -10.51 4.10 3.94
C TRP A 50 -10.09 4.88 2.71
N TYR A 51 -9.17 5.83 2.90
CA TYR A 51 -8.51 6.58 1.84
C TYR A 51 -7.01 6.30 1.85
N ASN A 52 -6.34 6.54 0.72
CA ASN A 52 -4.89 6.49 0.65
C ASN A 52 -4.30 7.43 1.72
N GLY A 53 -3.44 6.92 2.60
CA GLY A 53 -2.89 7.63 3.75
C GLY A 53 -3.61 7.43 5.07
N THR A 54 -4.77 6.77 5.08
CA THR A 54 -5.40 6.34 6.34
C THR A 54 -4.40 5.46 7.12
N VAL A 55 -4.31 5.67 8.42
CA VAL A 55 -3.40 4.94 9.31
C VAL A 55 -4.20 4.04 10.24
N GLY A 56 -3.68 2.85 10.49
CA GLY A 56 -4.25 1.90 11.44
C GLY A 56 -3.17 0.99 12.02
N HIS A 57 -3.60 0.06 12.87
CA HIS A 57 -2.74 -0.98 13.42
C HIS A 57 -3.33 -2.36 13.15
N ILE A 58 -2.46 -3.33 12.90
CA ILE A 58 -2.87 -4.71 12.63
C ILE A 58 -3.33 -5.35 13.95
N THR A 59 -4.59 -5.78 14.02
CA THR A 59 -5.13 -6.48 15.18
C THR A 59 -5.21 -7.99 15.00
N VAL A 60 -5.37 -8.46 13.76
CA VAL A 60 -5.33 -9.88 13.40
C VAL A 60 -4.42 -10.03 12.18
N LEU A 61 -3.54 -11.02 12.22
CA LEU A 61 -2.61 -11.33 11.14
C LEU A 61 -2.43 -12.84 11.03
N SER A 62 -2.78 -13.39 9.87
CA SER A 62 -2.55 -14.77 9.49
C SER A 62 -2.19 -14.85 8.00
N GLU A 63 -1.98 -16.06 7.48
CA GLU A 63 -1.75 -16.26 6.04
C GLU A 63 -2.99 -15.94 5.20
N GLN A 64 -4.18 -16.06 5.77
CA GLN A 64 -5.46 -15.89 5.07
C GLN A 64 -6.16 -14.57 5.40
N GLU A 65 -5.79 -13.91 6.51
CA GLU A 65 -6.53 -12.76 7.03
C GLU A 65 -5.62 -11.66 7.56
N ILE A 66 -5.94 -10.42 7.19
CA ILE A 66 -5.37 -9.20 7.77
C ILE A 66 -6.53 -8.34 8.25
N VAL A 67 -6.58 -8.06 9.55
CA VAL A 67 -7.53 -7.10 10.13
C VAL A 67 -6.78 -5.89 10.66
N VAL A 68 -7.17 -4.71 10.18
CA VAL A 68 -6.63 -3.42 10.62
C VAL A 68 -7.70 -2.67 11.40
N THR A 69 -7.33 -2.18 12.58
CA THR A 69 -8.14 -1.21 13.32
C THR A 69 -7.70 0.20 12.94
N LEU A 70 -8.63 1.00 12.41
CA LEU A 70 -8.37 2.37 12.00
C LEU A 70 -8.07 3.26 13.20
N GLN A 71 -7.02 4.07 13.13
CA GLN A 71 -6.64 4.95 14.24
C GLN A 71 -7.64 6.09 14.47
N GLN A 72 -8.31 6.54 13.41
CA GLN A 72 -9.22 7.69 13.43
C GLN A 72 -10.63 7.34 13.96
N THR A 73 -11.11 6.14 13.62
CA THR A 73 -12.50 5.73 13.91
C THR A 73 -12.59 4.57 14.89
N GLY A 74 -11.50 3.84 15.14
CA GLY A 74 -11.52 2.60 15.92
C GLY A 74 -12.19 1.42 15.19
N GLU A 75 -12.61 1.60 13.94
CA GLU A 75 -13.28 0.57 13.14
C GLU A 75 -12.31 -0.55 12.77
N LYS A 76 -12.79 -1.80 12.86
CA LYS A 76 -12.04 -3.00 12.48
C LYS A 76 -12.40 -3.41 11.06
N LEU A 77 -11.41 -3.50 10.19
CA LEU A 77 -11.60 -3.80 8.79
C LEU A 77 -10.75 -4.99 8.36
N THR A 78 -11.40 -5.99 7.78
CA THR A 78 -10.71 -7.06 7.04
C THR A 78 -10.25 -6.50 5.69
N ILE A 79 -8.95 -6.65 5.42
CA ILE A 79 -8.30 -6.04 4.27
C ILE A 79 -8.20 -7.07 3.14
N GLU A 80 -8.67 -6.67 1.97
CA GLU A 80 -8.61 -7.45 0.74
C GLU A 80 -7.41 -7.00 -0.10
N LYS A 81 -6.89 -7.88 -0.97
CA LYS A 81 -5.91 -7.47 -1.98
C LYS A 81 -6.55 -6.45 -2.91
N ALA A 82 -5.75 -5.48 -3.34
CA ALA A 82 -6.15 -4.48 -4.30
C ALA A 82 -5.33 -4.59 -5.58
N VAL A 83 -5.90 -4.09 -6.68
CA VAL A 83 -5.30 -4.12 -8.01
C VAL A 83 -4.94 -2.70 -8.45
N TRP A 84 -3.74 -2.53 -8.99
CA TRP A 84 -3.29 -1.34 -9.70
C TRP A 84 -3.02 -1.70 -11.15
N SER A 85 -3.73 -1.08 -12.07
CA SER A 85 -3.55 -1.28 -13.51
C SER A 85 -2.67 -0.18 -14.12
N GLU A 86 -1.76 -0.57 -15.00
CA GLU A 86 -0.96 0.33 -15.84
C GLU A 86 -1.61 0.43 -17.21
N TYR A 87 -1.81 1.66 -17.70
CA TYR A 87 -2.49 1.93 -18.98
C TYR A 87 -1.56 2.63 -19.95
N HIS A 88 -1.58 2.20 -21.20
CA HIS A 88 -1.02 2.95 -22.33
C HIS A 88 -2.13 3.65 -23.09
N TYR A 89 -1.85 4.88 -23.51
CA TYR A 89 -2.77 5.71 -24.28
C TYR A 89 -2.26 5.81 -25.70
N GLN A 90 -3.14 5.57 -26.66
CA GLN A 90 -2.84 5.71 -28.08
C GLN A 90 -3.93 6.53 -28.77
N TRP A 91 -3.51 7.39 -29.69
CA TRP A 91 -4.44 8.13 -30.53
C TRP A 91 -4.96 7.22 -31.63
N ASN A 92 -6.28 7.01 -31.68
CA ASN A 92 -6.92 6.33 -32.78
C ASN A 92 -7.40 7.38 -33.81
N ALA A 93 -6.71 7.42 -34.96
CA ALA A 93 -7.02 8.38 -36.02
C ALA A 93 -8.38 8.13 -36.70
N ALA A 94 -8.90 6.90 -36.66
CA ALA A 94 -10.19 6.54 -37.25
C ALA A 94 -11.37 6.96 -36.37
N THR A 95 -11.26 6.79 -35.05
CA THR A 95 -12.30 7.20 -34.09
C THR A 95 -12.11 8.64 -33.59
N GLN A 96 -10.97 9.28 -33.89
CA GLN A 96 -10.54 10.59 -33.38
C GLN A 96 -10.59 10.66 -31.85
N GLN A 97 -10.28 9.55 -31.18
CA GLN A 97 -10.32 9.43 -29.73
C GLN A 97 -9.01 8.87 -29.18
N ILE A 98 -8.73 9.20 -27.92
CA ILE A 98 -7.65 8.57 -27.16
C ILE A 98 -8.19 7.27 -26.60
N GLU A 99 -7.62 6.16 -27.04
CA GLU A 99 -7.92 4.83 -26.51
C GLU A 99 -6.92 4.46 -25.43
N ARG A 100 -7.41 3.78 -24.37
CA ARG A 100 -6.59 3.27 -23.28
C ARG A 100 -6.56 1.75 -23.32
N PHE A 101 -5.38 1.18 -23.14
CA PHE A 101 -5.19 -0.27 -23.09
C PHE A 101 -4.44 -0.62 -21.81
N GLU A 102 -4.97 -1.57 -21.05
CA GLU A 102 -4.26 -2.12 -19.91
C GLU A 102 -3.07 -2.93 -20.42
N VAL A 103 -1.87 -2.56 -19.97
CA VAL A 103 -0.63 -3.20 -20.39
C VAL A 103 -0.03 -4.08 -19.30
N GLY A 104 -0.49 -3.93 -18.07
CA GLY A 104 -0.10 -4.75 -16.93
C GLY A 104 -0.87 -4.37 -15.67
N SER A 105 -0.75 -5.23 -14.66
CA SER A 105 -1.40 -5.06 -13.36
C SER A 105 -0.44 -5.44 -12.24
N TYR A 106 -0.70 -4.88 -11.06
CA TYR A 106 -0.05 -5.25 -9.81
C TYR A 106 -1.12 -5.54 -8.78
N THR A 107 -1.03 -6.67 -8.08
CA THR A 107 -2.01 -7.08 -7.07
C THR A 107 -1.30 -7.33 -5.73
N GLN A 108 -1.73 -6.62 -4.69
CA GLN A 108 -1.18 -6.73 -3.33
C GLN A 108 -2.15 -6.14 -2.30
N TYR A 109 -2.00 -6.49 -1.03
CA TYR A 109 -2.65 -5.75 0.06
C TYR A 109 -2.24 -4.28 0.03
N PRO A 110 -3.18 -3.32 0.07
CA PRO A 110 -2.89 -1.88 -0.08
C PRO A 110 -2.33 -1.27 1.20
N LEU A 111 -1.23 -1.82 1.70
CA LEU A 111 -0.61 -1.48 2.98
C LEU A 111 0.90 -1.24 2.84
N VAL A 112 1.38 -0.29 3.63
CA VAL A 112 2.81 -0.06 3.88
C VAL A 112 3.01 0.13 5.37
N LEU A 113 4.13 -0.33 5.93
CA LEU A 113 4.49 -0.02 7.32
C LEU A 113 4.56 1.49 7.48
N ALA A 114 3.81 2.05 8.42
CA ALA A 114 3.69 3.51 8.59
C ALA A 114 5.04 4.18 8.95
N TRP A 115 6.00 3.41 9.45
CA TRP A 115 7.38 3.88 9.72
C TRP A 115 8.28 3.92 8.49
N ALA A 116 7.88 3.27 7.39
CA ALA A 116 8.69 3.12 6.18
C ALA A 116 8.40 4.20 5.12
N MET A 117 7.76 5.31 5.49
CA MET A 117 7.63 6.44 4.56
C MET A 117 9.00 7.07 4.32
N THR A 118 9.60 6.74 3.19
CA THR A 118 10.62 7.57 2.57
C THR A 118 10.03 8.93 2.22
N ILE A 119 10.84 9.97 2.44
CA ILE A 119 10.53 11.42 2.34
C ILE A 119 9.91 11.83 0.98
N HIS A 120 9.90 10.95 -0.02
CA HIS A 120 9.50 11.24 -1.39
C HIS A 120 7.97 11.23 -1.66
N LYS A 121 7.12 10.93 -0.66
CA LYS A 121 5.64 10.87 -0.78
C LYS A 121 4.88 11.83 0.15
N SER A 122 5.55 12.73 0.88
CA SER A 122 4.92 13.62 1.86
C SER A 122 4.52 15.00 1.32
N GLN A 123 4.59 15.25 0.00
CA GLN A 123 4.13 16.54 -0.54
C GLN A 123 2.61 16.71 -0.35
N GLY A 124 2.24 17.56 0.62
CA GLY A 124 0.88 18.02 0.86
C GLY A 124 0.15 17.45 2.09
N ARG A 125 0.83 16.75 3.02
CA ARG A 125 0.17 16.19 4.21
C ARG A 125 0.83 16.61 5.52
N THR A 126 0.03 17.19 6.42
CA THR A 126 0.35 17.35 7.83
C THR A 126 0.38 15.97 8.47
N ILE A 127 1.56 15.49 8.86
CA ILE A 127 1.72 14.23 9.60
C ILE A 127 2.02 14.62 11.05
N ASP A 128 1.09 14.31 11.97
CA ASP A 128 1.15 14.79 13.36
C ASP A 128 2.26 14.16 14.22
N LYS A 129 2.98 13.13 13.73
CA LYS A 129 4.17 12.58 14.38
C LYS A 129 4.98 11.75 13.39
N VAL A 130 6.20 12.20 13.05
CA VAL A 130 7.20 11.42 12.32
C VAL A 130 8.40 11.22 13.24
N HIS A 131 8.77 9.97 13.51
CA HIS A 131 10.06 9.64 14.10
C HIS A 131 11.06 9.44 12.94
N LEU A 132 11.81 10.49 12.62
CA LEU A 132 12.85 10.43 11.58
C LEU A 132 14.04 9.60 12.07
N ALA A 133 14.22 8.40 11.55
CA ALA A 133 15.47 7.66 11.64
C ALA A 133 16.29 7.93 10.37
N LEU A 134 17.21 8.90 10.46
CA LEU A 134 18.19 9.15 9.40
C LEU A 134 19.24 8.02 9.44
N GLY A 135 19.17 7.11 8.47
CA GLY A 135 20.31 6.23 8.18
C GLY A 135 21.51 7.07 7.80
N LYS A 136 22.70 6.74 8.33
CA LYS A 136 23.95 7.48 8.08
C LYS A 136 24.16 7.67 6.58
N GLY A 137 24.19 8.94 6.17
CA GLY A 137 24.57 9.35 4.83
C GLY A 137 26.02 8.92 4.53
N ALA A 138 26.25 8.57 3.27
CA ALA A 138 27.56 8.62 2.66
C ALA A 138 27.64 9.92 1.85
#